data_AF-A0A804L260-F1
#
_entry.id   AF-A0A804L260-F1
#
_cell.length_a   1.000
_cell.length_b   1.000
_cell.length_c   1.000
_cell.angle_alpha   90.00
_cell.angle_beta   90.00
_cell.angle_gamma   90.00
#
_symmetry.space_group_name_H-M   'P 1'
#
loop_
_entity.id
_entity.type
_entity.pdbx_description
1 polymer ?
#
loop_
_entity_poly.entity_id
_entity_poly.type
_entity_poly.pdbx_seq_one_letter_code
_entity_poly.pdbx_strand_id
1 'polypeptide(L)'
;MKEYGTSIDDACKKLQEMVEDAWKDINQECLNPTTFLAPLLQTSLYFTRILENVYKYIDAYTESNTTMRECISLLLVQPVPI
;
A
#
# COMPACT_ATOMS: atom_id res chain seq x y z
N MET A 1 -9.55 -15.86 -11.23
CA MET A 1 -10.29 -17.14 -11.25
C MET A 1 -11.28 -17.22 -12.41
N LYS A 2 -12.51 -16.70 -12.32
CA LYS A 2 -13.57 -16.92 -13.33
C LYS A 2 -13.17 -16.53 -14.76
N GLU A 3 -12.50 -15.39 -14.91
CA GLU A 3 -12.06 -14.88 -16.22
C GLU A 3 -11.03 -15.78 -16.92
N TYR A 4 -10.13 -16.41 -16.16
CA TYR A 4 -9.01 -17.18 -16.68
C TYR A 4 -9.09 -18.68 -16.36
N GLY A 5 -10.17 -19.15 -15.73
CA GLY A 5 -10.32 -20.55 -15.30
C GLY A 5 -9.27 -21.02 -14.28
N THR A 6 -8.67 -20.12 -13.50
CA THR A 6 -7.56 -20.43 -12.59
C THR A 6 -7.99 -20.73 -11.16
N SER A 7 -7.10 -21.36 -10.38
CA SER A 7 -7.24 -21.54 -8.94
C SER A 7 -7.15 -20.21 -8.17
N ILE A 8 -7.53 -20.21 -6.88
CA ILE A 8 -7.34 -19.03 -6.01
C ILE A 8 -5.85 -18.69 -5.92
N ASP A 9 -5.00 -19.67 -5.64
CA ASP A 9 -3.57 -19.46 -5.41
C ASP A 9 -2.88 -18.89 -6.65
N ASP A 10 -3.19 -19.42 -7.84
CA ASP A 10 -2.65 -18.90 -9.10
C ASP A 10 -3.12 -17.47 -9.37
N ALA A 11 -4.39 -17.17 -9.06
CA ALA A 11 -4.92 -15.82 -9.21
C ALA A 11 -4.27 -14.84 -8.22
N CYS A 12 -4.10 -15.23 -6.95
CA CYS A 12 -3.42 -14.44 -5.94
C CYS A 12 -1.97 -14.16 -6.32
N LYS A 13 -1.23 -15.18 -6.76
CA LYS A 13 0.13 -15.01 -7.26
C LYS A 13 0.19 -14.02 -8.42
N LYS A 14 -0.73 -14.15 -9.39
CA LYS A 14 -0.74 -13.24 -10.55
C LYS A 14 -1.04 -11.79 -10.16
N LEU A 15 -1.94 -11.59 -9.21
CA LEU A 15 -2.25 -10.25 -8.67
C LEU A 15 -1.05 -9.66 -7.92
N GLN A 16 -0.30 -10.48 -7.19
CA GLN A 16 0.94 -10.03 -6.53
C GLN A 16 2.00 -9.59 -7.54
N GLU A 17 2.20 -10.34 -8.62
CA GLU A 17 3.10 -9.93 -9.72
C GLU A 17 2.69 -8.57 -10.30
N MET A 18 1.38 -8.35 -10.51
CA MET A 18 0.87 -7.06 -11.01
C MET A 18 1.11 -5.91 -10.03
N VAL A 19 1.00 -6.16 -8.72
CA VAL A 19 1.31 -5.17 -7.69
C VAL A 19 2.80 -4.85 -7.68
N GLU A 20 3.68 -5.84 -7.81
CA GLU A 20 5.14 -5.63 -7.91
C GLU A 20 5.52 -4.80 -9.14
N ASP A 21 4.90 -5.07 -10.29
CA ASP A 21 5.13 -4.29 -11.51
C ASP A 21 4.63 -2.84 -11.35
N ALA A 22 3.45 -2.63 -10.76
CA ALA A 22 2.94 -1.29 -10.47
C ALA A 22 3.86 -0.50 -9.49
N TRP A 23 4.48 -1.17 -8.53
CA TRP A 23 5.49 -0.55 -7.66
C TRP A 23 6.74 -0.11 -8.45
N LYS A 24 7.20 -0.90 -9.42
CA LYS A 24 8.33 -0.52 -10.29
C LYS A 24 8.01 0.73 -11.10
N ASP A 25 6.79 0.83 -11.64
CA ASP A 25 6.33 2.00 -12.38
C ASP A 25 6.32 3.26 -11.50
N ILE A 26 5.74 3.19 -10.30
CA ILE A 26 5.74 4.31 -9.34
C ILE A 26 7.18 4.74 -9.02
N ASN A 27 8.08 3.78 -8.78
CA ASN A 27 9.47 4.07 -8.47
C ASN A 27 10.20 4.75 -9.65
N GLN A 28 9.95 4.30 -10.88
CA GLN A 28 10.53 4.90 -12.08
C GLN A 28 10.08 6.36 -12.25
N GLU A 29 8.79 6.64 -12.08
CA GLU A 29 8.25 8.00 -12.15
C GLU A 29 8.80 8.89 -11.02
N CYS A 30 9.07 8.32 -9.83
CA CYS A 30 9.66 9.06 -8.72
C CYS A 30 11.11 9.47 -8.96
N LEU A 31 11.85 8.78 -9.84
CA LEU A 31 13.24 9.12 -10.14
C LEU A 31 13.36 10.36 -11.04
N ASN A 32 12.39 10.61 -11.91
CA ASN A 32 12.38 11.77 -12.81
C ASN A 32 10.98 12.40 -12.88
N PRO A 33 10.49 13.00 -11.77
CA PRO A 33 9.14 13.49 -11.72
C PRO A 33 8.97 14.69 -12.66
N THR A 34 7.98 14.62 -13.54
CA THR A 34 7.54 15.80 -14.29
C THR A 34 6.98 16.82 -13.29
N THR A 35 7.46 18.08 -13.31
CA THR A 35 7.15 19.11 -12.30
C THR A 35 5.66 19.27 -12.03
N PHE A 36 4.82 19.15 -13.06
CA PHE A 36 3.37 19.23 -12.94
C PHE A 36 2.73 18.00 -12.27
N LEU A 37 3.29 16.81 -12.45
CA LEU A 37 2.78 15.54 -11.92
C LEU A 37 3.34 15.20 -10.54
N ALA A 38 4.41 15.86 -10.09
CA ALA A 38 5.08 15.56 -8.83
C ALA A 38 4.13 15.50 -7.61
N PRO A 39 3.18 16.44 -7.41
CA PRO A 39 2.25 16.36 -6.27
C PRO A 39 1.28 15.17 -6.37
N LEU A 40 0.85 14.84 -7.58
CA LEU A 40 -0.03 13.69 -7.83
C LEU A 40 0.71 12.38 -7.55
N LEU A 41 1.94 12.27 -8.04
CA LEU A 41 2.81 11.11 -7.80
C LEU A 41 3.10 10.91 -6.32
N GLN A 42 3.41 11.99 -5.60
CA GLN A 42 3.63 11.97 -4.16
C GLN A 42 2.38 11.52 -3.40
N THR A 43 1.21 12.04 -3.80
CA THR A 43 -0.08 11.64 -3.21
C THR A 43 -0.35 10.15 -3.44
N SER A 44 -0.19 9.67 -4.67
CA SER A 44 -0.33 8.25 -5.01
C SER A 44 0.62 7.37 -4.19
N LEU A 45 1.89 7.79 -4.05
CA LEU A 45 2.89 7.07 -3.26
C LEU A 45 2.52 6.99 -1.76
N TYR A 46 1.96 8.05 -1.19
CA TYR A 46 1.50 8.01 0.20
C TYR A 46 0.31 7.07 0.36
N PHE A 47 -0.66 7.10 -0.56
CA PHE A 47 -1.80 6.19 -0.51
C PHE A 47 -1.39 4.72 -0.66
N THR A 48 -0.52 4.38 -1.61
CA THR A 48 -0.08 2.99 -1.80
C THR A 48 0.65 2.46 -0.57
N ARG A 49 1.50 3.26 0.07
CA ARG A 49 2.17 2.89 1.33
C ARG A 49 1.18 2.67 2.47
N ILE A 50 0.14 3.49 2.58
CA ILE A 50 -0.90 3.30 3.59
C ILE A 50 -1.64 1.98 3.33
N LEU A 51 -2.07 1.73 2.09
CA LEU A 51 -2.79 0.51 1.74
C LEU A 51 -1.96 -0.75 2.01
N GLU A 52 -0.67 -0.74 1.65
CA GLU A 52 0.23 -1.84 1.95
C GLU A 52 0.32 -2.11 3.45
N ASN A 53 0.45 -1.07 4.28
CA ASN A 53 0.52 -1.23 5.73
C ASN A 53 -0.81 -1.71 6.35
N VAL A 54 -1.93 -1.20 5.84
CA VAL A 54 -3.29 -1.54 6.31
C VAL A 54 -3.63 -3.00 6.06
N TYR A 55 -3.26 -3.54 4.88
CA TYR A 55 -3.67 -4.88 4.45
C TYR A 55 -2.56 -5.93 4.50
N LYS A 56 -1.42 -5.62 5.13
CA LYS A 56 -0.23 -6.48 5.10
C LYS A 56 -0.46 -7.90 5.64
N TYR A 57 -1.26 -8.02 6.70
CA TYR A 57 -1.47 -9.29 7.41
C TYR A 57 -2.96 -9.65 7.54
N ILE A 58 -3.80 -8.64 7.76
CA ILE A 58 -5.25 -8.75 7.96
C ILE A 58 -5.92 -7.50 7.37
N ASP A 59 -7.25 -7.49 7.34
CA ASP A 59 -8.01 -6.25 7.11
C ASP A 59 -7.96 -5.36 8.36
N ALA A 60 -6.83 -4.67 8.58
CA ALA A 60 -6.67 -3.78 9.73
C ALA A 60 -7.50 -2.49 9.62
N TYR A 61 -8.13 -2.23 8.46
CA TYR A 61 -9.06 -1.12 8.31
C TYR A 61 -10.37 -1.42 9.03
N THR A 62 -10.97 -2.58 8.71
CA THR A 62 -12.20 -3.04 9.37
C THR A 62 -11.91 -3.53 10.79
N GLU A 63 -10.86 -4.33 10.98
CA GLU A 63 -10.43 -4.85 12.27
C GLU A 63 -9.43 -3.93 12.97
N SER A 64 -9.86 -2.68 13.19
CA SER A 64 -8.98 -1.58 13.64
C SER A 64 -8.33 -1.78 15.02
N ASN A 65 -8.83 -2.70 15.84
CA ASN A 65 -8.30 -3.02 17.17
C ASN A 65 -6.92 -3.72 17.16
N THR A 66 -6.34 -3.92 15.99
CA THR A 66 -5.06 -4.60 15.76
C THR A 66 -3.94 -3.57 15.51
N THR A 67 -3.08 -3.78 14.51
CA THR A 67 -1.93 -2.93 14.17
C THR A 67 -2.33 -1.48 13.90
N MET A 68 -3.53 -1.23 13.35
CA MET A 68 -3.99 0.13 13.04
C MET A 68 -4.11 1.02 14.30
N ARG A 69 -4.73 0.51 15.37
CA ARG A 69 -4.84 1.25 16.65
C ARG A 69 -3.47 1.56 17.23
N GLU A 70 -2.53 0.63 17.14
CA GLU A 70 -1.15 0.82 17.62
C GLU A 70 -0.44 1.91 16.81
N CYS A 71 -0.53 1.88 15.48
CA CYS A 71 0.01 2.93 14.61
C CYS A 71 -0.58 4.31 14.94
N ILE A 72 -1.91 4.41 15.10
CA ILE A 72 -2.58 5.67 15.47
C ILE A 72 -2.09 6.16 16.84
N SER A 73 -1.99 5.27 17.82
CA SER A 73 -1.53 5.61 19.16
C SER A 73 -0.09 6.16 19.13
N LEU A 74 0.82 5.50 18.41
CA LEU A 74 2.22 5.93 18.33
C LEU A 74 2.40 7.24 17.56
N LEU A 75 1.59 7.50 16.53
CA LEU A 75 1.74 8.68 15.67
C LEU A 75 1.00 9.91 16.19
N LEU A 76 -0.16 9.73 16.82
CA LEU A 76 -1.11 10.82 17.11
C LEU A 76 -1.47 10.96 18.59
N VAL A 77 -1.09 10.02 19.46
CA VAL A 77 -1.46 10.04 20.89
C VAL A 77 -0.23 10.13 21.78
N GLN A 78 0.77 9.28 21.53
CA GLN A 78 1.96 9.18 22.37
C GLN A 78 3.03 10.18 21.91
N PRO A 79 3.54 11.03 22.81
CA PRO A 79 4.66 11.90 22.47
C PRO A 79 5.94 11.09 22.32
N VAL A 80 6.82 11.54 21.42
CA VAL A 80 8.19 10.99 21.34
C VAL A 80 8.95 11.45 22.59
N PRO A 81 9.52 10.52 23.39
CA PRO A 81 10.34 10.89 24.54
C PRO A 81 11.54 11.73 24.10
N ILE A 82 11.85 12.77 24.88
CA ILE A 82 13.01 13.65 24.68
C ILE A 82 14.21 13.11 25.45
#